data_AF-A0A2I0CRJ4-F1
#
_entry.id   AF-A0A2I0CRJ4-F1
#
_cell.length_a   1.000
_cell.length_b   1.000
_cell.length_c   1.000
_cell.angle_alpha   90.00
_cell.angle_beta   90.00
_cell.angle_gamma   90.00
#
_symmetry.space_group_name_H-M   'P 1'
#
loop_
_entity.id
_entity.type
_entity.pdbx_description
1 polymer ?
#
loop_
_entity_poly.entity_id
_entity_poly.type
_entity_poly.pdbx_seq_one_letter_code
_entity_poly.pdbx_strand_id
1 'polypeptide(L)'
;MRPESSQRGFALVAAMFLIIVVALLVAAMSRLASDQHGGNSLAIQQARAYQAARAGLEWGIARSLGSAACAAGSPALAASNLAEFTVTVSCQARGPYVDGARNLQILLLTAEAGNGLPGGRPDYAFRRLQAQIEVSLP
;
A
#
# COMPACT_ATOMS: atom_id res chain seq x y z
N MET A 1 -40.49 -66.41 7.38
CA MET A 1 -40.43 -65.47 6.23
C MET A 1 -39.85 -64.18 6.76
N ARG A 2 -38.83 -63.51 6.25
CA ARG A 2 -37.74 -63.71 5.27
C ARG A 2 -36.69 -62.68 5.75
N PRO A 3 -35.38 -62.94 5.74
CA PRO A 3 -34.41 -61.89 6.07
C PRO A 3 -34.49 -60.81 4.99
N GLU A 4 -34.96 -59.62 5.35
CA GLU A 4 -34.94 -58.45 4.47
C GLU A 4 -33.48 -58.15 4.13
N SER A 5 -33.08 -58.42 2.89
CA SER A 5 -31.77 -58.09 2.38
C SER A 5 -31.66 -56.56 2.34
N SER A 6 -31.04 -55.98 3.37
CA SER A 6 -30.64 -54.57 3.34
C SER A 6 -29.76 -54.35 2.10
N GLN A 7 -30.29 -53.64 1.11
CA GLN A 7 -29.58 -53.25 -0.11
C GLN A 7 -28.48 -52.25 0.26
N ARG A 8 -27.26 -52.75 0.45
CA ARG A 8 -26.09 -52.00 0.95
C ARG A 8 -25.28 -51.27 -0.13
N GLY A 9 -25.78 -51.14 -1.36
CA GLY A 9 -25.00 -50.63 -2.50
C GLY A 9 -25.23 -49.17 -2.89
N PHE A 10 -26.49 -48.73 -3.00
CA PHE A 10 -26.80 -47.42 -3.60
C PHE A 10 -26.60 -46.25 -2.64
N ALA A 11 -26.92 -46.44 -1.36
CA ALA A 11 -26.77 -45.41 -0.33
C ALA A 11 -25.30 -45.02 -0.08
N LEU A 12 -24.37 -45.95 -0.28
CA LEU A 12 -22.94 -45.70 -0.09
C LEU A 12 -22.40 -44.74 -1.16
N VAL A 13 -22.79 -44.94 -2.42
CA VAL A 13 -22.39 -44.07 -3.54
C VAL A 13 -22.96 -42.66 -3.34
N ALA A 14 -24.23 -42.55 -2.92
CA ALA A 14 -24.87 -41.27 -2.63
C ALA A 14 -24.20 -40.54 -1.44
N ALA A 15 -23.87 -41.26 -0.37
CA ALA A 15 -23.17 -40.68 0.78
C ALA A 15 -21.76 -40.19 0.42
N MET A 16 -21.02 -40.96 -0.39
CA MET A 16 -19.68 -40.58 -0.84
C MET A 16 -19.71 -39.34 -1.74
N PHE A 17 -20.69 -39.24 -2.64
CA PHE A 17 -20.88 -38.04 -3.45
C PHE A 17 -21.12 -36.80 -2.58
N LEU A 18 -21.99 -36.91 -1.58
CA LEU A 18 -22.29 -35.81 -0.66
C LEU A 18 -21.04 -35.38 0.13
N ILE A 19 -20.28 -36.34 0.66
CA ILE A 19 -19.01 -36.06 1.37
C ILE A 19 -18.01 -35.36 0.47
N ILE A 20 -17.83 -35.80 -0.77
CA ILE A 20 -16.90 -35.19 -1.73
C ILE A 20 -17.33 -33.75 -2.03
N VAL A 21 -18.62 -33.51 -2.29
CA VAL A 21 -19.13 -32.16 -2.59
C VAL A 21 -18.95 -31.22 -1.39
N VAL A 22 -19.26 -31.69 -0.18
CA VAL A 22 -19.06 -30.90 1.05
C VAL A 22 -17.58 -30.63 1.29
N ALA A 23 -16.70 -31.62 1.10
CA ALA A 23 -15.26 -31.44 1.24
C ALA A 23 -14.71 -30.42 0.24
N LEU A 24 -15.19 -30.45 -1.02
CA LEU A 24 -14.83 -29.45 -2.03
C LEU A 24 -15.31 -28.05 -1.66
N LEU A 25 -16.54 -27.92 -1.13
CA LEU A 25 -17.06 -26.62 -0.67
C LEU A 25 -16.25 -26.06 0.50
N VAL A 26 -15.92 -26.88 1.50
CA VAL A 26 -15.10 -26.47 2.65
C VAL A 26 -13.70 -26.05 2.20
N ALA A 27 -13.09 -26.80 1.27
CA ALA A 27 -11.78 -26.47 0.72
C ALA A 27 -11.78 -25.18 -0.13
N ALA A 28 -12.87 -24.92 -0.87
CA ALA A 28 -13.02 -23.68 -1.62
C ALA A 28 -13.19 -22.47 -0.69
N MET A 29 -14.01 -22.61 0.35
CA MET A 29 -14.22 -21.56 1.35
C MET A 29 -12.96 -21.24 2.15
N SER A 30 -12.15 -22.25 2.52
CA SER A 30 -10.91 -22.00 3.27
C SER A 30 -9.88 -21.22 2.46
N ARG A 31 -9.73 -21.54 1.16
CA ARG A 31 -8.87 -20.77 0.24
C ARG A 31 -9.32 -19.33 0.14
N LEU A 32 -10.62 -19.10 -0.07
CA LEU A 32 -11.18 -17.76 -0.16
C LEU A 32 -10.97 -16.96 1.14
N ALA A 33 -11.11 -17.60 2.31
CA ALA A 33 -10.82 -16.96 3.58
C ALA A 33 -9.32 -16.58 3.69
N SER A 34 -8.39 -17.46 3.32
CA SER A 34 -6.96 -17.15 3.33
C SER A 34 -6.59 -15.97 2.42
N ASP A 35 -7.17 -15.92 1.22
CA ASP A 35 -6.95 -14.83 0.26
C ASP A 35 -7.47 -13.48 0.80
N GLN A 36 -8.65 -13.48 1.44
CA GLN A 36 -9.24 -12.28 2.03
C GLN A 36 -8.39 -11.69 3.17
N HIS A 37 -7.79 -12.52 4.02
CA HIS A 37 -6.92 -12.04 5.11
C HIS A 37 -5.64 -11.41 4.56
N GLY A 38 -5.04 -12.00 3.52
CA GLY A 38 -3.85 -11.45 2.86
C GLY A 38 -4.13 -10.13 2.15
N GLY A 39 -5.24 -10.05 1.40
CA GLY A 39 -5.63 -8.85 0.66
C GLY A 39 -5.93 -7.65 1.55
N ASN A 40 -6.64 -7.85 2.66
CA ASN A 40 -6.95 -6.78 3.61
C ASN A 40 -5.68 -6.23 4.30
N SER A 41 -4.76 -7.13 4.68
CA SER A 41 -3.45 -6.73 5.24
C SER A 41 -2.66 -5.86 4.25
N LEU A 42 -2.63 -6.26 2.98
CA LEU A 42 -1.94 -5.50 1.94
C LEU A 42 -2.59 -4.12 1.72
N ALA A 43 -3.92 -4.03 1.67
CA ALA A 43 -4.62 -2.76 1.52
C ALA A 43 -4.29 -1.76 2.65
N ILE A 44 -4.19 -2.26 3.89
CA ILE A 44 -3.77 -1.44 5.04
C ILE A 44 -2.32 -0.96 4.86
N GLN A 45 -1.40 -1.83 4.45
CA GLN A 45 -0.01 -1.42 4.22
C GLN A 45 0.13 -0.39 3.10
N GLN A 46 -0.67 -0.52 2.04
CA GLN A 46 -0.73 0.46 0.96
C GLN A 46 -1.25 1.83 1.43
N ALA A 47 -2.21 1.84 2.36
CA ALA A 47 -2.72 3.06 2.98
C ALA A 47 -1.67 3.71 3.91
N ARG A 48 -0.95 2.91 4.70
CA ARG A 48 0.16 3.42 5.54
C ARG A 48 1.28 4.01 4.69
N ALA A 49 1.69 3.32 3.62
CA ALA A 49 2.66 3.86 2.65
C ALA A 49 2.22 5.21 2.09
N TYR A 50 0.93 5.37 1.78
CA TYR A 50 0.39 6.64 1.29
C TYR A 50 0.49 7.75 2.34
N GLN A 51 0.10 7.47 3.59
CA GLN A 51 0.20 8.45 4.67
C GLN A 51 1.66 8.81 5.00
N ALA A 52 2.58 7.85 4.93
CA ALA A 52 4.02 8.10 5.10
C ALA A 52 4.55 9.03 4.01
N ALA A 53 4.24 8.74 2.74
CA ALA A 53 4.65 9.59 1.62
C ALA A 53 4.04 10.99 1.74
N ARG A 54 2.78 11.10 2.18
CA ARG A 54 2.11 12.39 2.39
C ARG A 54 2.78 13.21 3.49
N ALA A 55 3.08 12.60 4.63
CA ALA A 55 3.82 13.26 5.72
C ALA A 55 5.20 13.74 5.24
N GLY A 56 5.89 12.95 4.40
CA GLY A 56 7.12 13.35 3.74
C GLY A 56 6.97 14.57 2.84
N LEU A 57 5.93 14.60 2.00
CA LEU A 57 5.63 15.76 1.16
C LEU A 57 5.34 17.01 1.99
N GLU A 58 4.49 16.91 3.02
CA GLU A 58 4.12 18.05 3.87
C GLU A 58 5.36 18.61 4.59
N TRP A 59 6.24 17.75 5.09
CA TRP A 59 7.52 18.17 5.65
C TRP A 59 8.42 18.86 4.62
N GLY A 60 8.50 18.34 3.39
CA GLY A 60 9.29 18.93 2.31
C GLY A 60 8.77 20.32 1.93
N ILE A 61 7.46 20.46 1.77
CA ILE A 61 6.79 21.73 1.46
C ILE A 61 7.05 22.74 2.57
N ALA A 62 6.85 22.36 3.84
CA ALA A 62 7.07 23.25 4.98
C ALA A 62 8.52 23.78 5.02
N ARG A 63 9.52 22.93 4.76
CA ARG A 63 10.92 23.35 4.69
C ARG A 63 11.20 24.25 3.48
N SER A 64 10.65 23.91 2.32
CA SER A 64 10.83 24.71 1.11
C SER A 64 10.20 26.10 1.20
N LEU A 65 9.05 26.23 1.84
CA LEU A 65 8.42 27.53 2.11
C LEU A 65 9.21 28.35 3.13
N GLY A 66 9.79 27.71 4.15
CA GLY A 66 10.59 28.40 5.16
C GLY A 66 11.96 28.91 4.68
N SER A 67 12.59 28.22 3.73
CA SER A 67 13.91 28.58 3.19
C SER A 67 13.88 29.20 1.80
N ALA A 68 12.71 29.29 1.16
CA ALA A 68 12.54 29.65 -0.25
C ALA A 68 13.43 28.84 -1.20
N ALA A 69 13.74 27.58 -0.85
CA ALA A 69 14.67 26.74 -1.59
C ALA A 69 14.21 25.28 -1.67
N CYS A 70 14.84 24.50 -2.54
CA CYS A 70 14.53 23.09 -2.69
C CYS A 70 14.95 22.28 -1.45
N ALA A 71 13.99 21.70 -0.72
CA ALA A 71 14.27 20.90 0.46
C ALA A 71 14.19 19.41 0.13
N ALA A 72 15.32 18.71 0.29
CA ALA A 72 15.42 17.25 0.16
C ALA A 72 15.86 16.61 1.48
N GLY A 73 15.58 15.32 1.64
CA GLY A 73 16.04 14.51 2.77
C GLY A 73 15.05 13.43 3.18
N SER A 74 15.32 12.78 4.31
CA SER A 74 14.54 11.63 4.78
C SER A 74 13.99 11.91 6.18
N PRO A 75 12.75 12.40 6.32
CA PRO A 75 12.17 12.66 7.63
C PRO A 75 11.95 11.33 8.38
N ALA A 76 12.36 11.29 9.65
CA ALA A 76 12.12 10.14 10.50
C ALA A 76 10.66 10.15 10.98
N LEU A 77 9.95 9.05 10.75
CA LEU A 77 8.60 8.80 11.25
C LEU A 77 8.61 8.00 12.57
N ALA A 78 9.73 8.08 13.31
CA ALA A 78 9.94 7.36 14.57
C ALA A 78 8.81 7.69 15.58
N ALA A 79 8.41 6.70 16.38
CA ALA A 79 7.30 6.76 17.33
C ALA A 79 5.88 6.83 16.74
N SER A 80 5.71 6.63 15.43
CA SER A 80 4.39 6.44 14.79
C SER A 80 4.16 4.99 14.37
N ASN A 81 2.91 4.67 13.99
CA ASN A 81 2.57 3.41 13.32
C ASN A 81 3.14 3.30 11.88
N LEU A 82 3.96 4.27 11.45
CA LEU A 82 4.66 4.29 10.17
C LEU A 82 6.17 4.11 10.33
N ALA A 83 6.66 3.74 11.51
CA ALA A 83 8.10 3.53 11.76
C ALA A 83 8.73 2.45 10.87
N GLU A 84 7.93 1.53 10.33
CA GLU A 84 8.38 0.52 9.36
C GLU A 84 8.57 1.06 7.94
N PHE A 85 8.11 2.29 7.65
CA PHE A 85 8.24 2.92 6.35
C PHE A 85 9.44 3.87 6.32
N THR A 86 10.32 3.66 5.35
CA THR A 86 11.39 4.60 5.02
C THR A 86 10.85 5.63 4.05
N VAL A 87 10.97 6.91 4.39
CA VAL A 87 10.55 8.03 3.53
C VAL A 87 11.75 8.79 3.00
N THR A 88 11.76 9.03 1.69
CA THR A 88 12.76 9.84 1.01
C THR A 88 12.06 10.94 0.23
N VAL A 89 12.42 12.18 0.48
CA VAL A 89 11.92 13.36 -0.22
C VAL A 89 13.03 13.90 -1.10
N SER A 90 12.78 13.94 -2.39
CA SER A 90 13.62 14.59 -3.38
C SER A 90 12.95 15.88 -3.86
N CYS A 91 13.77 16.83 -4.28
CA CYS A 91 13.29 18.12 -4.74
C CYS A 91 14.05 18.53 -5.99
N GLN A 92 13.32 19.00 -7.00
CA GLN A 92 13.87 19.57 -8.23
C GLN A 92 13.34 20.99 -8.41
N ALA A 93 14.25 21.95 -8.54
CA ALA A 93 13.89 23.33 -8.82
C ALA A 93 13.94 23.61 -10.32
N ARG A 94 12.96 24.34 -10.84
CA ARG A 94 12.84 24.74 -12.25
C ARG A 94 12.66 26.25 -12.34
N GLY A 95 13.32 26.87 -13.31
CA GLY A 95 13.35 28.33 -13.50
C GLY A 95 14.77 28.89 -13.42
N PRO A 96 14.92 30.21 -13.20
CA PRO A 96 13.88 31.17 -12.87
C PRO A 96 12.90 31.42 -14.03
N TYR A 97 11.65 31.74 -13.68
CA TYR A 97 10.62 32.22 -14.57
C TYR A 97 10.28 33.67 -14.19
N VAL A 98 9.79 34.44 -15.15
CA VAL A 98 9.38 35.83 -14.95
C VAL A 98 7.86 35.90 -15.07
N ASP A 99 7.20 36.42 -14.04
CA ASP A 99 5.78 36.77 -14.07
C ASP A 99 5.61 38.24 -13.73
N GLY A 100 5.39 39.05 -14.77
CA GLY A 100 5.42 40.50 -14.70
C GLY A 100 6.78 41.02 -14.21
N ALA A 101 6.79 41.65 -13.03
CA ALA A 101 8.00 42.18 -12.39
C ALA A 101 8.61 41.24 -11.34
N ARG A 102 8.08 40.02 -11.17
CA ARG A 102 8.55 39.05 -10.16
C ARG A 102 9.33 37.93 -10.82
N ASN A 103 10.42 37.52 -10.17
CA ASN A 103 11.11 36.28 -10.48
C ASN A 103 10.52 35.17 -9.61
N LEU A 104 10.24 34.01 -10.20
CA LEU A 104 9.69 32.87 -9.50
C LEU A 104 10.35 31.56 -9.91
N GLN A 105 10.32 30.61 -8.99
CA GLN A 105 10.89 29.30 -9.15
C GLN A 105 9.82 28.25 -8.84
N ILE A 106 9.75 27.23 -9.68
CA ILE A 106 8.85 26.10 -9.48
C ILE A 106 9.65 25.00 -8.80
N LEU A 107 9.20 24.54 -7.64
CA LEU A 107 9.79 23.42 -6.91
C LEU A 107 8.90 22.19 -7.07
N LEU A 108 9.46 21.13 -7.63
CA LEU A 108 8.82 19.82 -7.73
C LEU A 108 9.36 18.93 -6.60
N LEU A 109 8.54 18.67 -5.59
CA LEU A 109 8.84 17.74 -4.52
C LEU A 109 8.27 16.36 -4.86
N THR A 110 9.08 15.33 -4.66
CA THR A 110 8.68 13.93 -4.79
C THR A 110 9.00 13.21 -3.48
N ALA A 111 7.98 12.68 -2.81
CA ALA A 111 8.15 11.83 -1.64
C ALA A 111 7.89 10.38 -1.99
N GLU A 112 8.79 9.51 -1.56
CA GLU A 112 8.72 8.07 -1.72
C GLU A 112 8.70 7.42 -0.36
N ALA A 113 7.75 6.52 -0.13
CA ALA A 113 7.63 5.77 1.10
C ALA A 113 7.51 4.28 0.80
N GLY A 114 8.30 3.45 1.50
CA GLY A 114 8.23 2.00 1.36
C GLY A 114 8.63 1.27 2.64
N ASN A 115 8.04 0.09 2.86
CA ASN A 115 8.33 -0.78 4.01
C ASN A 115 9.41 -1.85 3.72
N GLY A 116 10.26 -1.63 2.72
CA GLY A 116 11.33 -2.55 2.33
C GLY A 116 11.65 -2.53 0.84
N LEU A 117 12.05 -3.67 0.32
CA LEU A 117 12.38 -3.89 -1.10
C LEU A 117 11.29 -4.74 -1.79
N PRO A 118 11.05 -4.55 -3.10
CA PRO A 118 10.17 -5.42 -3.87
C PRO A 118 10.61 -6.88 -3.76
N GLY A 119 9.66 -7.78 -3.45
CA GLY A 119 9.93 -9.22 -3.26
C GLY A 119 10.55 -9.60 -1.91
N GLY A 120 10.93 -8.63 -1.07
CA GLY A 120 11.46 -8.90 0.27
C GLY A 120 10.40 -9.17 1.34
N ARG A 121 9.14 -8.81 1.07
CA ARG A 121 8.01 -8.99 1.98
C ARG A 121 6.73 -9.38 1.23
N PRO A 122 5.89 -10.28 1.78
CA PRO A 122 4.58 -10.59 1.20
C PRO A 122 3.60 -9.41 1.28
N ASP A 123 3.79 -8.52 2.25
CA ASP A 123 3.02 -7.29 2.48
C ASP A 123 3.78 -6.02 2.02
N TYR A 124 4.66 -6.17 1.03
CA TYR A 124 5.40 -5.04 0.48
C TYR A 124 4.47 -3.94 -0.03
N ALA A 125 4.67 -2.73 0.47
CA ALA A 125 3.91 -1.55 0.11
C ALA A 125 4.86 -0.39 -0.18
N PHE A 126 4.59 0.28 -1.31
CA PHE A 126 5.35 1.42 -1.79
C PHE A 126 4.42 2.46 -2.39
N ARG A 127 4.65 3.73 -2.06
CA ARG A 127 3.94 4.87 -2.64
C ARG A 127 4.91 5.99 -2.98
N ARG A 128 4.70 6.60 -4.15
CA ARG A 128 5.37 7.82 -4.58
C ARG A 128 4.29 8.89 -4.78
N LEU A 129 4.46 10.04 -4.13
CA LEU A 129 3.60 11.21 -4.26
C LEU A 129 4.43 12.40 -4.74
N GLN A 130 3.81 13.30 -5.48
CA GLN A 130 4.45 14.50 -6.00
C GLN A 130 3.61 15.73 -5.70
N ALA A 131 4.29 16.84 -5.43
CA ALA A 131 3.68 18.15 -5.27
C ALA A 131 4.55 19.19 -5.96
N GLN A 132 3.89 20.18 -6.57
CA GLN A 132 4.55 21.32 -7.17
C GLN A 132 4.15 22.58 -6.41
N ILE A 133 5.13 23.38 -6.04
CA ILE A 133 4.91 24.67 -5.38
C ILE A 133 5.67 25.78 -6.11
N GLU A 134 5.09 26.97 -6.10
CA GLU A 134 5.72 28.17 -6.63
C GLU A 134 6.30 28.99 -5.48
N VAL A 135 7.52 29.48 -5.66
CA VAL A 135 8.21 30.33 -4.69
C VAL A 135 8.76 31.55 -5.40
N SER A 136 8.47 32.74 -4.86
CA SER A 136 9.05 33.99 -5.35
C SER A 136 10.51 34.10 -4.94
N LEU A 137 11.37 34.38 -5.91
CA LEU A 137 12.76 34.73 -5.64
C LEU A 137 12.84 36.19 -5.14
N PRO A 138 13.71 36.48 -4.16
CA PRO A 138 13.94 37.85 -3.70
C PRO A 138 14.52 38.76 -4.79
#